data_AF-A0A7M3ZW11-F1
#
_entry.id   AF-A0A7M3ZW11-F1
#
_cell.length_a   1.000
_cell.length_b   1.000
_cell.length_c   1.000
_cell.angle_alpha   90.00
_cell.angle_beta   90.00
_cell.angle_gamma   90.00
#
_symmetry.space_group_name_H-M   'P 1'
#
loop_
_entity.id
_entity.type
_entity.pdbx_description
1 polymer ?
#
loop_
_entity_poly.entity_id
_entity_poly.type
_entity_poly.pdbx_seq_one_letter_code
_entity_poly.pdbx_strand_id
1 'polypeptide(L)'
;MADGWRRLLEEESEHQWLTLAMFTAFVVVGAFAINATEHFVGDRIAQVDALHKGALVVHIEYHDDGESYTALVFSPSEGYHLFTEFADGANAEVYTPQRNDLGGQVNFMKAMPNGEILLSVEPNRVVGLLDNMHITYDYTNIEENFTVLDVADFASDEGTHRLMLTQEGSRTS
;
A
#
# COMPACT_ATOMS: atom_id res chain seq x y z
N MET A 1 6.40 57.41 39.50
CA MET A 1 5.36 56.50 38.99
C MET A 1 5.80 55.72 37.73
N ALA A 2 7.10 55.64 37.41
CA ALA A 2 7.61 54.93 36.22
C ALA A 2 8.07 53.48 36.51
N ASP A 3 8.37 53.14 37.77
CA ASP A 3 8.88 51.81 38.16
C ASP A 3 7.84 50.69 38.09
N GLY A 4 6.55 51.00 38.32
CA GLY A 4 5.49 49.99 38.28
C GLY A 4 5.18 49.47 36.87
N TRP A 5 5.27 50.33 35.86
CA TRP A 5 5.06 49.98 34.46
C TRP A 5 6.21 49.14 33.90
N ARG A 6 7.43 49.43 34.36
CA ARG A 6 8.64 48.71 33.93
C ARG A 6 8.64 47.27 34.46
N ARG A 7 8.22 47.06 35.70
CA ARG A 7 8.10 45.73 36.31
C ARG A 7 6.95 44.89 35.72
N LEU A 8 5.82 45.52 35.38
CA LEU A 8 4.71 44.85 34.67
C LEU A 8 5.10 44.44 33.24
N LEU A 9 5.85 45.28 32.53
CA LEU A 9 6.36 44.94 31.20
C LEU A 9 7.43 43.84 31.24
N GLU A 10 8.21 43.76 32.32
CA GLU A 10 9.21 42.71 32.54
C GLU A 10 8.52 41.35 32.79
N GLU A 11 7.51 41.32 33.66
CA GLU A 11 6.67 40.12 33.93
C GLU A 11 5.91 39.64 32.68
N GLU A 12 5.32 40.54 31.88
CA GLU A 12 4.60 40.16 30.66
C GLU A 12 5.55 39.61 29.59
N SER A 13 6.75 40.20 29.46
CA SER A 13 7.77 39.69 28.53
C SER A 13 8.27 38.30 28.91
N GLU A 14 8.40 38.00 30.20
CA GLU A 14 8.90 36.71 30.68
C GLU A 14 7.92 35.57 30.36
N HIS A 15 6.62 35.82 30.51
CA HIS A 15 5.58 34.88 30.07
C HIS A 15 5.52 34.72 28.55
N GLN A 16 5.79 35.78 27.80
CA GLN A 16 5.85 35.72 26.34
C GLN A 16 7.06 34.92 25.84
N TRP A 17 8.22 35.05 26.52
CA TRP A 17 9.41 34.23 26.25
C TRP A 17 9.21 32.77 26.64
N LEU A 18 8.51 32.50 27.75
CA LEU A 18 8.19 31.14 28.19
C LEU A 18 7.27 30.42 27.18
N THR A 19 6.22 31.09 26.72
CA THR A 19 5.28 30.54 25.73
C THR A 19 5.94 30.34 24.37
N LEU A 20 6.80 31.26 23.94
CA LEU A 20 7.62 31.10 22.74
C LEU A 20 8.55 29.88 22.86
N ALA A 21 9.26 29.73 23.98
CA ALA A 21 10.16 28.59 24.20
C ALA A 21 9.40 27.26 24.21
N MET A 22 8.22 27.22 24.85
CA MET A 22 7.36 26.04 24.87
C MET A 22 6.83 25.70 23.46
N PHE A 23 6.43 26.71 22.69
CA PHE A 23 6.01 26.53 21.30
C PHE A 23 7.16 26.01 20.43
N THR A 24 8.36 26.58 20.56
CA THR A 24 9.55 26.10 19.84
C THR A 24 9.88 24.65 20.18
N ALA A 25 9.83 24.28 21.47
CA ALA A 25 10.04 22.90 21.89
C ALA A 25 8.99 21.94 21.27
N PHE A 26 7.72 22.35 21.26
CA PHE A 26 6.65 21.58 20.62
C PHE A 26 6.88 21.41 19.11
N VAL A 27 7.30 22.47 18.40
CA VAL A 27 7.61 22.41 16.97
C VAL A 27 8.79 21.48 16.69
N VAL A 28 9.86 21.53 17.48
CA VAL A 28 11.03 20.64 17.31
C VAL A 28 10.65 19.18 17.55
N VAL A 29 9.89 18.90 18.61
CA VAL A 29 9.40 17.54 18.90
C VAL A 29 8.44 17.06 17.81
N GLY A 30 7.53 17.93 17.35
CA GLY A 30 6.61 17.64 16.26
C GLY A 30 7.33 17.36 14.94
N ALA A 31 8.36 18.14 14.61
CA ALA A 31 9.19 17.91 13.42
C ALA A 31 9.94 16.57 13.50
N PHE A 32 10.45 16.20 14.67
CA PHE A 32 11.08 14.89 14.85
C PHE A 32 10.07 13.75 14.75
N ALA A 33 8.87 13.93 15.30
CA ALA A 33 7.78 12.96 15.19
C ALA A 33 7.31 12.77 13.73
N ILE A 34 7.24 13.84 12.94
CA ILE A 34 6.91 13.77 11.50
C ILE A 34 8.05 13.13 10.70
N ASN A 35 9.30 13.48 10.98
CA ASN A 35 10.45 12.87 10.31
C ASN A 35 10.56 11.36 10.61
N ALA A 36 10.09 10.90 11.78
CA ALA A 36 9.99 9.49 12.10
C ALA A 36 8.90 8.76 11.28
N THR A 37 7.88 9.48 10.80
CA THR A 37 6.83 8.92 9.93
C THR A 37 7.20 8.91 8.44
N GLU A 38 8.38 9.39 8.04
CA GLU A 38 8.80 9.40 6.61
C GLU A 38 9.13 8.01 6.03
N HIS A 39 9.12 6.94 6.83
CA HIS A 39 9.35 5.57 6.36
C HIS A 39 8.07 4.89 5.86
N PHE A 40 7.16 5.64 5.22
CA PHE A 40 6.07 5.02 4.47
C PHE A 40 6.49 4.90 3.00
N VAL A 41 6.55 3.66 2.52
CA VAL A 41 6.73 3.40 1.09
C VAL A 41 5.55 4.04 0.35
N GLY A 42 5.82 4.83 -0.70
CA GLY A 42 4.81 5.59 -1.45
C GLY A 42 4.60 7.06 -1.06
N ASP A 43 5.22 7.57 0.01
CA ASP A 43 5.11 9.00 0.40
C ASP A 43 5.99 9.94 -0.47
N ARG A 44 7.10 9.42 -1.00
CA ARG A 44 7.98 10.18 -1.88
C ARG A 44 7.59 9.98 -3.33
N ILE A 45 7.13 11.06 -3.98
CA ILE A 45 7.03 11.12 -5.43
C ILE A 45 8.44 11.15 -6.00
N ALA A 46 9.02 9.98 -6.25
CA ALA A 46 10.26 9.86 -7.00
C ALA A 46 10.03 10.32 -8.45
N GLN A 47 11.04 10.93 -9.07
CA GLN A 47 10.99 11.13 -10.51
C GLN A 47 10.86 9.77 -11.19
N VAL A 48 9.85 9.63 -12.04
CA VAL A 48 9.57 8.41 -12.80
C VAL A 48 10.86 7.92 -13.48
N ASP A 49 11.41 6.83 -12.96
CA ASP A 49 12.61 6.21 -13.54
C ASP A 49 12.30 5.69 -14.95
N ALA A 50 13.35 5.43 -15.74
CA ALA A 50 13.22 5.00 -17.13
C ALA A 50 12.29 3.79 -17.32
N LEU A 51 12.22 2.90 -16.32
CA LEU A 51 11.37 1.70 -16.32
C LEU A 51 9.86 2.01 -16.38
N HIS A 52 9.42 3.15 -15.83
CA HIS A 52 8.00 3.49 -15.68
C HIS A 52 7.57 4.69 -16.52
N LYS A 53 8.47 5.20 -17.39
CA LYS A 53 8.24 6.44 -18.12
C LYS A 53 7.14 6.27 -19.17
N GLY A 54 5.97 6.83 -18.88
CA GLY A 54 4.78 6.73 -19.74
C GLY A 54 3.88 5.53 -19.39
N ALA A 55 4.21 4.78 -18.34
CA ALA A 55 3.34 3.76 -17.78
C ALA A 55 2.33 4.39 -16.79
N LEU A 56 1.18 3.74 -16.64
CA LEU A 56 0.09 4.14 -15.76
C LEU A 56 -0.04 3.13 -14.62
N VAL A 57 -0.01 3.61 -13.38
CA VAL A 57 -0.35 2.76 -12.22
C VAL A 57 -1.86 2.58 -12.16
N VAL A 58 -2.32 1.33 -12.17
CA VAL A 58 -3.73 0.95 -12.21
C VAL A 58 -4.22 0.55 -10.83
N HIS A 59 -3.42 -0.18 -10.07
CA HIS A 59 -3.74 -0.60 -8.70
C HIS A 59 -2.47 -0.63 -7.85
N ILE A 60 -2.60 -0.32 -6.57
CA ILE A 60 -1.53 -0.43 -5.57
C ILE A 60 -2.13 -1.13 -4.36
N GLU A 61 -1.45 -2.15 -3.85
CA GLU A 61 -1.78 -2.81 -2.60
C GLU A 61 -0.54 -2.79 -1.69
N TYR A 62 -0.69 -2.22 -0.50
CA TYR A 62 0.37 -2.16 0.50
C TYR A 62 0.41 -3.45 1.29
N HIS A 63 1.62 -3.91 1.63
CA HIS A 63 1.79 -5.07 2.51
C HIS A 63 1.65 -4.63 3.96
N ASP A 64 1.18 -5.54 4.82
CA ASP A 64 0.89 -5.26 6.23
C ASP A 64 2.14 -4.90 7.05
N ASP A 65 3.33 -5.27 6.58
CA ASP A 65 4.62 -4.92 7.20
C ASP A 65 4.98 -3.44 7.04
N GLY A 66 4.34 -2.72 6.12
CA GLY A 66 4.64 -1.33 5.79
C GLY A 66 5.98 -1.12 5.10
N GLU A 67 6.69 -2.19 4.73
CA GLU A 67 8.02 -2.16 4.11
C GLU A 67 7.98 -2.47 2.62
N SER A 68 6.83 -2.89 2.07
CA SER A 68 6.64 -3.04 0.63
C SER A 68 5.23 -2.75 0.13
N TYR A 69 5.11 -2.50 -1.17
CA TYR A 69 3.84 -2.49 -1.88
C TYR A 69 3.96 -3.25 -3.19
N THR A 70 2.85 -3.81 -3.65
CA THR A 70 2.72 -4.40 -4.98
C THR A 70 1.84 -3.51 -5.84
N ALA A 71 2.30 -3.21 -7.04
CA ALA A 71 1.56 -2.39 -8.00
C ALA A 71 1.32 -3.12 -9.31
N LEU A 72 0.11 -2.90 -9.85
CA LEU A 72 -0.27 -3.24 -11.20
C LEU A 72 -0.11 -2.00 -12.07
N VAL A 73 0.73 -2.12 -13.10
CA VAL A 73 1.12 -1.00 -13.96
C VAL A 73 0.91 -1.35 -15.41
N PHE A 74 0.25 -0.47 -16.15
CA PHE A 74 0.02 -0.60 -17.57
C PHE A 74 1.01 0.25 -18.37
N SER A 75 1.81 -0.38 -19.22
CA SER A 75 2.70 0.26 -20.18
C SER A 75 2.08 0.18 -21.58
N PRO A 76 1.84 1.29 -22.31
CA PRO A 76 1.23 1.25 -23.64
C PRO A 76 2.00 0.42 -24.68
N SER A 77 3.31 0.24 -24.50
CA SER A 77 4.17 -0.54 -25.40
C SER A 77 4.29 -2.01 -25.02
N GLU A 78 4.00 -2.38 -23.77
CA GLU A 78 4.34 -3.70 -23.23
C GLU A 78 3.15 -4.44 -22.59
N GLY A 79 2.11 -3.76 -22.11
CA GLY A 79 0.95 -4.35 -21.46
C GLY A 79 0.92 -4.13 -19.95
N TYR A 80 0.18 -4.96 -19.21
CA TYR A 80 0.14 -4.89 -17.74
C TYR A 80 1.30 -5.68 -17.10
N HIS A 81 1.97 -5.05 -16.14
CA HIS A 81 3.05 -5.61 -15.33
C HIS A 81 2.67 -5.58 -13.86
N LEU A 82 3.17 -6.54 -13.09
CA LEU A 82 3.06 -6.56 -11.64
C LEU A 82 4.45 -6.56 -11.04
N PHE A 83 4.69 -5.62 -10.12
CA PHE A 83 5.96 -5.56 -9.39
C PHE A 83 5.72 -5.24 -7.92
N THR A 84 6.65 -5.69 -7.08
CA THR A 84 6.72 -5.33 -5.68
C THR A 84 7.93 -4.42 -5.47
N GLU A 85 7.70 -3.27 -4.87
CA GLU A 85 8.76 -2.33 -4.47
C GLU A 85 8.90 -2.38 -2.95
N PHE A 86 10.15 -2.45 -2.50
CA PHE A 86 10.54 -2.52 -1.10
C PHE A 86 11.10 -1.18 -0.61
N ALA A 87 11.06 -0.93 0.69
CA ALA A 87 11.49 0.31 1.32
C ALA A 87 12.97 0.66 1.07
N ASP A 88 13.80 -0.33 0.78
CA ASP A 88 15.22 -0.16 0.43
C ASP A 88 15.45 0.23 -1.04
N GLY A 89 14.37 0.36 -1.83
CA GLY A 89 14.38 0.66 -3.26
C GLY A 89 14.65 -0.56 -4.15
N ALA A 90 14.71 -1.77 -3.59
CA ALA A 90 14.70 -2.98 -4.39
C ALA A 90 13.32 -3.18 -5.05
N ASN A 91 13.33 -3.75 -6.26
CA ASN A 91 12.12 -4.07 -7.00
C ASN A 91 12.17 -5.53 -7.43
N ALA A 92 11.06 -6.23 -7.23
CA ALA A 92 10.85 -7.59 -7.72
C ALA A 92 9.75 -7.58 -8.79
N GLU A 93 10.09 -8.07 -9.98
CA GLU A 93 9.10 -8.31 -11.03
C GLU A 93 8.34 -9.60 -10.70
N VAL A 94 7.03 -9.47 -10.50
CA VAL A 94 6.16 -10.59 -10.13
C VAL A 94 5.45 -11.14 -11.36
N TYR A 95 5.08 -10.26 -12.30
CA TYR A 95 4.46 -10.66 -13.55
C TYR A 95 4.81 -9.70 -14.69
N THR A 96 5.13 -10.26 -15.85
CA THR A 96 5.30 -9.55 -17.11
C THR A 96 4.51 -10.27 -18.20
N PRO A 97 3.88 -9.52 -19.12
CA PRO A 97 3.06 -10.08 -20.18
C PRO A 97 3.95 -10.69 -21.27
N GLN A 98 4.44 -11.92 -21.06
CA GLN A 98 5.32 -12.58 -22.03
C GLN A 98 4.55 -13.21 -23.22
N ARG A 99 3.25 -13.52 -23.06
CA ARG A 99 2.40 -14.13 -24.12
C ARG A 99 0.91 -13.83 -24.04
N ASN A 100 0.35 -13.67 -22.84
CA ASN A 100 -1.06 -13.37 -22.62
C ASN A 100 -1.11 -12.32 -21.52
N ASP A 101 -1.72 -11.17 -21.81
CA ASP A 101 -1.79 -10.06 -20.88
C ASP A 101 -2.95 -10.25 -19.90
N LEU A 102 -2.74 -11.13 -18.91
CA LEU A 102 -3.70 -11.43 -17.86
C LEU A 102 -3.82 -10.31 -16.84
N GLY A 103 -2.89 -9.34 -16.81
CA GLY A 103 -2.94 -8.23 -15.87
C GLY A 103 -4.17 -7.33 -16.09
N GLY A 104 -4.65 -7.24 -17.34
CA GLY A 104 -5.91 -6.55 -17.65
C GLY A 104 -7.17 -7.25 -17.16
N GLN A 105 -7.07 -8.50 -16.70
CA GLN A 105 -8.18 -9.31 -16.19
C GLN A 105 -8.19 -9.38 -14.66
N VAL A 106 -7.24 -8.71 -13.98
CA VAL A 106 -7.15 -8.69 -12.51
C VAL A 106 -8.37 -7.95 -11.97
N ASN A 107 -9.27 -8.68 -11.30
CA ASN A 107 -10.47 -8.11 -10.68
C ASN A 107 -10.18 -7.44 -9.34
N PHE A 108 -9.25 -8.00 -8.57
CA PHE A 108 -8.77 -7.46 -7.30
C PHE A 108 -7.32 -7.86 -7.08
N MET A 109 -6.64 -7.10 -6.23
CA MET A 109 -5.35 -7.46 -5.65
C MET A 109 -5.38 -7.17 -4.16
N LYS A 110 -5.01 -8.14 -3.34
CA LYS A 110 -5.07 -8.04 -1.88
C LYS A 110 -3.83 -8.65 -1.23
N ALA A 111 -3.20 -7.89 -0.33
CA ALA A 111 -2.09 -8.39 0.49
C ALA A 111 -2.66 -9.17 1.68
N MET A 112 -2.15 -10.38 1.86
CA MET A 112 -2.49 -11.24 2.99
C MET A 112 -1.49 -11.03 4.14
N PRO A 113 -1.89 -11.30 5.40
CA PRO A 113 -1.00 -11.11 6.56
C PRO A 113 0.29 -11.95 6.55
N ASN A 114 0.34 -12.98 5.72
CA ASN A 114 1.53 -13.84 5.53
C ASN A 114 2.47 -13.34 4.43
N GLY A 115 2.19 -12.19 3.80
CA GLY A 115 2.95 -11.62 2.68
C GLY A 115 2.53 -12.13 1.30
N GLU A 116 1.54 -13.01 1.20
CA GLU A 116 1.01 -13.47 -0.08
C GLU A 116 0.14 -12.38 -0.71
N ILE A 117 0.35 -12.09 -2.00
CA ILE A 117 -0.57 -11.26 -2.78
C ILE A 117 -1.57 -12.16 -3.49
N LEU A 118 -2.85 -12.01 -3.18
CA LEU A 118 -3.93 -12.70 -3.87
C LEU A 118 -4.52 -11.84 -4.97
N LEU A 119 -4.80 -12.47 -6.10
CA LEU A 119 -5.51 -11.88 -7.23
C LEU A 119 -6.44 -12.91 -7.88
N SER A 120 -7.44 -12.44 -8.60
CA SER A 120 -8.28 -13.29 -9.46
C SER A 120 -8.27 -12.74 -10.88
N VAL A 121 -7.92 -13.62 -11.84
CA VAL A 121 -7.90 -13.37 -13.28
C VAL A 121 -8.88 -14.28 -14.04
N GLU A 122 -9.39 -15.31 -13.37
CA GLU A 122 -10.33 -16.29 -13.95
C GLU A 122 -11.46 -16.60 -12.95
N PRO A 123 -12.66 -16.94 -13.44
CA PRO A 123 -13.74 -17.42 -12.59
C PRO A 123 -13.32 -18.64 -11.76
N ASN A 124 -13.89 -18.76 -10.55
CA ASN A 124 -13.68 -19.87 -9.62
C ASN A 124 -12.22 -20.07 -9.20
N ARG A 125 -11.33 -19.10 -9.46
CA ARG A 125 -9.91 -19.21 -9.17
C ARG A 125 -9.36 -17.98 -8.49
N VAL A 126 -8.46 -18.22 -7.55
CA VAL A 126 -7.62 -17.21 -6.93
C VAL A 126 -6.17 -17.66 -7.11
N VAL A 127 -5.31 -16.74 -7.52
CA VAL A 127 -3.87 -16.95 -7.61
C VAL A 127 -3.23 -16.18 -6.48
N GLY A 128 -2.41 -16.88 -5.69
CA GLY A 128 -1.52 -16.30 -4.71
C GLY A 128 -0.11 -16.21 -5.25
N LEU A 129 0.53 -15.09 -4.95
CA LEU A 129 1.89 -14.76 -5.30
C LEU A 129 2.66 -14.59 -4.00
N LEU A 130 3.63 -15.47 -3.76
CA LEU A 130 4.49 -15.41 -2.59
C LEU A 130 5.93 -15.66 -3.06
N ASP A 131 6.81 -14.68 -2.88
CA ASP A 131 8.15 -14.67 -3.46
C ASP A 131 8.12 -14.94 -4.98
N ASN A 132 8.78 -16.00 -5.44
CA ASN A 132 8.79 -16.46 -6.84
C ASN A 132 7.82 -17.62 -7.10
N MET A 133 6.92 -17.92 -6.14
CA MET A 133 5.97 -19.00 -6.24
C MET A 133 4.58 -18.49 -6.59
N HIS A 134 3.96 -19.16 -7.56
CA HIS A 134 2.56 -18.95 -7.90
C HIS A 134 1.74 -20.13 -7.37
N ILE A 135 0.77 -19.85 -6.52
CA ILE A 135 -0.13 -20.84 -5.93
C ILE A 135 -1.51 -20.60 -6.51
N THR A 136 -2.10 -21.61 -7.16
CA THR A 136 -3.48 -21.51 -7.67
C THR A 136 -4.43 -22.24 -6.73
N TYR A 137 -5.39 -21.50 -6.18
CA TYR A 137 -6.52 -22.03 -5.43
C TYR A 137 -7.70 -22.20 -6.40
N ASP A 138 -8.01 -23.46 -6.71
CA ASP A 138 -9.04 -23.83 -7.69
C ASP A 138 -10.32 -24.28 -6.99
N TYR A 139 -11.42 -23.55 -7.23
CA TYR A 139 -12.76 -23.77 -6.69
C TYR A 139 -13.75 -24.25 -7.76
N THR A 140 -13.26 -24.85 -8.86
CA THR A 140 -14.10 -25.41 -9.94
C THR A 140 -14.85 -26.68 -9.54
N ASN A 141 -14.61 -27.21 -8.33
CA ASN A 141 -15.42 -28.28 -7.76
C ASN A 141 -16.84 -27.81 -7.34
N ILE A 142 -17.08 -26.51 -7.31
CA ILE A 142 -18.40 -25.91 -7.12
C ILE A 142 -19.08 -25.86 -8.50
N GLU A 143 -20.32 -26.37 -8.61
CA GLU A 143 -21.04 -26.49 -9.90
C GLU A 143 -21.33 -25.13 -10.57
N GLU A 144 -21.33 -24.06 -9.79
CA GLU A 144 -21.65 -22.70 -10.25
C GLU A 144 -20.38 -21.92 -10.63
N ASN A 145 -20.47 -21.18 -11.74
CA ASN A 145 -19.43 -20.24 -12.13
C ASN A 145 -19.61 -18.91 -11.41
N PHE A 146 -18.55 -18.47 -10.72
CA PHE A 146 -18.54 -17.20 -10.00
C PHE A 146 -17.22 -16.45 -10.19
N THR A 147 -17.32 -15.13 -10.19
CA THR A 147 -16.15 -14.25 -10.11
C THR A 147 -15.81 -14.01 -8.65
N VAL A 148 -14.53 -14.00 -8.30
CA VAL A 148 -14.07 -13.56 -6.98
C VAL A 148 -13.81 -12.06 -7.07
N LEU A 149 -14.56 -11.29 -6.28
CA LEU A 149 -14.51 -9.83 -6.27
C LEU A 149 -13.58 -9.30 -5.19
N ASP A 150 -13.45 -10.01 -4.08
CA ASP A 150 -12.57 -9.63 -2.98
C ASP A 150 -12.26 -10.85 -2.09
N VAL A 151 -11.17 -10.77 -1.33
CA VAL A 151 -10.74 -11.78 -0.37
C VAL A 151 -10.22 -11.10 0.90
N ALA A 152 -10.55 -11.68 2.05
CA ALA A 152 -9.98 -11.29 3.33
C ALA A 152 -9.54 -12.52 4.12
N ASP A 153 -8.31 -12.49 4.63
CA ASP A 153 -7.81 -13.49 5.56
C ASP A 153 -7.82 -12.94 6.99
N PHE A 154 -8.25 -13.78 7.92
CA PHE A 154 -8.18 -13.55 9.35
C PHE A 154 -7.34 -14.66 9.99
N ALA A 155 -6.17 -14.29 10.50
CA ALA A 155 -5.31 -15.19 11.27
C ALA A 155 -5.76 -15.23 12.73
N SER A 156 -5.94 -16.43 13.26
CA SER A 156 -6.26 -16.69 14.68
C SER A 156 -5.35 -17.80 15.24
N ASP A 157 -5.40 -18.00 16.56
CA ASP A 157 -4.68 -19.10 17.23
C ASP A 157 -5.10 -20.49 16.72
N GLU A 158 -6.29 -20.63 16.13
CA GLU A 158 -6.82 -21.88 15.57
C GLU A 158 -6.48 -22.07 14.07
N GLY A 159 -5.88 -21.06 13.43
CA GLY A 159 -5.48 -21.07 12.02
C GLY A 159 -5.94 -19.84 11.25
N THR A 160 -5.71 -19.86 9.93
CA THR A 160 -6.12 -18.79 9.00
C THR A 160 -7.48 -19.09 8.41
N HIS A 161 -8.42 -18.17 8.57
CA HIS A 161 -9.75 -18.22 7.98
C HIS A 161 -9.82 -17.27 6.79
N ARG A 162 -10.26 -17.77 5.64
CA ARG A 162 -10.44 -16.97 4.42
C ARG A 162 -11.91 -16.73 4.15
N LEU A 163 -12.27 -15.45 3.97
CA LEU A 163 -13.58 -15.03 3.48
C LEU A 163 -13.42 -14.52 2.05
N MET A 164 -14.28 -14.98 1.16
CA MET A 164 -14.31 -14.54 -0.24
C MET A 164 -15.64 -13.86 -0.54
N LEU A 165 -15.58 -12.70 -1.18
CA LEU A 165 -16.75 -12.07 -1.79
C LEU A 165 -16.83 -12.54 -3.24
N THR A 166 -17.91 -13.23 -3.59
CA THR A 166 -18.11 -13.80 -4.92
C THR A 166 -19.37 -13.26 -5.59
N GLN A 167 -19.41 -13.34 -6.91
CA GLN A 167 -20.59 -13.01 -7.70
C GLN A 167 -20.85 -14.10 -8.74
N GLU A 168 -21.98 -14.78 -8.60
CA GLU A 168 -22.49 -15.75 -9.56
C GLU A 168 -22.96 -15.08 -10.85
N GLY A 169 -22.78 -15.76 -11.98
CA GLY A 169 -23.32 -15.34 -13.28
C GLY A 169 -22.72 -14.06 -13.87
N SER A 170 -21.72 -13.48 -13.21
CA SER A 170 -20.93 -12.38 -13.76
C SER A 170 -19.98 -12.92 -14.81
N ARG A 171 -20.16 -12.48 -16.06
CA ARG A 171 -19.20 -12.75 -17.14
C ARG A 171 -18.05 -11.77 -16.91
N THR A 172 -16.92 -12.24 -16.41
CA THR A 172 -15.65 -11.56 -16.69
C THR A 172 -15.46 -11.65 -18.20
N SER A 173 -15.73 -10.56 -18.92
CA SER A 173 -15.45 -10.42 -20.34
C SER A 173 -14.11 -9.75 -20.54
#